data_AF-A0A7W0MMJ6-F1
#
_entry.id   AF-A0A7W0MMJ6-F1
#
_cell.length_a   1.000
_cell.length_b   1.000
_cell.length_c   1.000
_cell.angle_alpha   90.00
_cell.angle_beta   90.00
_cell.angle_gamma   90.00
#
_symmetry.space_group_name_H-M   'P 1'
#
loop_
_entity.id
_entity.type
_entity.pdbx_description
1 polymer ?
#
loop_
_entity_poly.entity_id
_entity_poly.type
_entity_poly.pdbx_seq_one_letter_code
_entity_poly.pdbx_strand_id
1 'polypeptide(L)'
;MRKRWTFDSGPERFRYEDDAFRFTSEPAYARSRSEDGVLAMRLGGKDHDTVKGMSGGWTKGFELDEAQTVTFSFRVRIEQGEDYGRKDYADVRMALNGATVKFDGDRFAERLYGNGEGGRERGTGWQTIEVDLGTLAAGRHEITLGGYSNRKSSKDAFTDIFFDDVLLKGQALDAPKLGGYEAEVLKLTNAFRARNDLDPLKNDAKLNDAAEDWSREMAAGDFFRHSDKPGQITEHGYDPTGWGENIAAGYPSPKAVVNGWINSPGHRANLLREDFEHIGIGYFQKDGDGGKAPFGHYWTQIFGVPSDDYL
;
A
#
# COMPACT_ATOMS: atom_id res chain seq x y z
N MET A 1 3.23 4.38 -0.38
CA MET A 1 4.67 4.06 -0.58
C MET A 1 5.02 3.95 -2.08
N ARG A 2 6.21 4.39 -2.52
CA ARG A 2 6.74 4.05 -3.86
C ARG A 2 8.15 3.48 -3.70
N LYS A 3 8.34 2.18 -3.97
CA LYS A 3 9.63 1.50 -3.83
C LYS A 3 10.06 0.94 -5.18
N ARG A 4 11.03 1.60 -5.81
CA ARG A 4 11.76 1.04 -6.97
C ARG A 4 12.80 0.07 -6.42
N TRP A 5 12.83 -1.15 -6.93
CA TRP A 5 13.82 -2.13 -6.51
C TRP A 5 14.96 -2.17 -7.50
N THR A 6 16.17 -2.05 -6.96
CA THR A 6 17.42 -2.33 -7.68
C THR A 6 17.80 -3.80 -7.44
N PHE A 7 18.55 -4.36 -8.38
CA PHE A 7 18.88 -5.79 -8.39
C PHE A 7 20.22 -6.10 -7.72
N ASP A 8 21.05 -5.07 -7.52
CA ASP A 8 22.41 -5.21 -7.00
C ASP A 8 22.47 -5.50 -5.49
N SER A 9 23.55 -6.18 -5.12
CA SER A 9 23.90 -6.79 -3.83
C SER A 9 23.40 -6.08 -2.56
N GLY A 10 22.92 -6.90 -1.60
CA GLY A 10 22.57 -6.49 -0.24
C GLY A 10 21.63 -7.50 0.44
N PRO A 11 21.32 -7.35 1.73
CA PRO A 11 20.37 -8.21 2.45
C PRO A 11 18.92 -8.07 1.96
N GLU A 12 18.62 -6.99 1.23
CA GLU A 12 17.33 -6.70 0.62
C GLU A 12 17.20 -7.27 -0.82
N ARG A 13 18.16 -8.05 -1.34
CA ARG A 13 18.11 -8.50 -2.75
C ARG A 13 16.98 -9.50 -3.04
N PHE A 14 16.62 -9.62 -4.31
CA PHE A 14 15.85 -10.77 -4.77
C PHE A 14 16.63 -12.08 -4.58
N ARG A 15 15.94 -13.13 -4.13
CA ARG A 15 16.48 -14.50 -4.01
C ARG A 15 15.93 -15.34 -5.15
N TYR A 16 16.80 -16.05 -5.86
CA TYR A 16 16.35 -17.03 -6.83
C TYR A 16 15.76 -18.26 -6.14
N GLU A 17 14.64 -18.74 -6.66
CA GLU A 17 13.95 -19.96 -6.25
C GLU A 17 13.69 -20.81 -7.47
N ASP A 18 14.13 -22.06 -7.39
CA ASP A 18 13.82 -23.08 -8.38
C ASP A 18 12.42 -23.64 -8.14
N ASP A 19 11.77 -24.12 -9.19
CA ASP A 19 10.44 -24.73 -9.15
C ASP A 19 9.35 -23.87 -8.47
N ALA A 20 9.48 -22.55 -8.60
CA ALA A 20 8.64 -21.55 -7.94
C ALA A 20 7.16 -21.59 -8.35
N PHE A 21 6.81 -22.28 -9.45
CA PHE A 21 5.44 -22.28 -9.98
C PHE A 21 4.94 -23.68 -10.34
N ARG A 22 3.62 -23.88 -10.15
CA ARG A 22 2.87 -25.10 -10.54
C ARG A 22 3.35 -26.40 -9.89
N PHE A 23 4.12 -26.33 -8.81
CA PHE A 23 4.70 -27.51 -8.16
C PHE A 23 5.46 -28.39 -9.17
N THR A 24 6.18 -27.76 -10.11
CA THR A 24 7.14 -28.48 -10.93
C THR A 24 8.27 -29.01 -10.06
N SER A 25 9.05 -29.94 -10.60
CA SER A 25 10.19 -30.51 -9.88
C SER A 25 11.25 -30.91 -10.89
N GLU A 26 11.79 -29.93 -11.59
CA GLU A 26 12.82 -30.14 -12.62
C GLU A 26 14.07 -29.30 -12.36
N PRO A 27 14.72 -29.49 -11.19
CA PRO A 27 15.69 -28.52 -10.67
C PRO A 27 17.00 -28.44 -11.46
N ALA A 28 17.22 -29.39 -12.36
CA ALA A 28 18.35 -29.37 -13.27
C ALA A 28 18.11 -28.51 -14.52
N TYR A 29 16.88 -28.04 -14.72
CA TYR A 29 16.42 -27.37 -15.95
C TYR A 29 15.89 -25.96 -15.71
N ALA A 30 16.04 -25.42 -14.51
CA ALA A 30 15.83 -24.01 -14.24
C ALA A 30 17.03 -23.45 -13.47
N ARG A 31 17.49 -22.25 -13.85
CA ARG A 31 18.60 -21.58 -13.15
C ARG A 31 18.53 -20.07 -13.28
N SER A 32 19.01 -19.36 -12.26
CA SER A 32 19.33 -17.93 -12.36
C SER A 32 20.39 -17.69 -13.44
N ARG A 33 20.35 -16.52 -14.07
CA ARG A 33 21.41 -15.99 -14.92
C ARG A 33 21.95 -14.68 -14.37
N SER A 34 23.21 -14.41 -14.68
CA SER A 34 23.84 -13.10 -14.42
C SER A 34 23.71 -12.25 -15.67
N GLU A 35 23.08 -11.09 -15.54
CA GLU A 35 23.05 -10.02 -16.53
C GLU A 35 22.94 -8.71 -15.77
N ASP A 36 23.79 -7.75 -16.11
CA ASP A 36 23.91 -6.52 -15.32
C ASP A 36 22.60 -5.74 -15.34
N GLY A 37 22.12 -5.37 -14.15
CA GLY A 37 20.95 -4.52 -14.00
C GLY A 37 19.61 -5.20 -14.32
N VAL A 38 19.52 -6.53 -14.43
CA VAL A 38 18.24 -7.25 -14.61
C VAL A 38 18.17 -8.54 -13.79
N LEU A 39 16.95 -8.99 -13.46
CA LEU A 39 16.74 -10.34 -12.96
C LEU A 39 16.57 -11.28 -14.16
N ALA A 40 17.43 -12.27 -14.30
CA ALA A 40 17.41 -13.17 -15.44
C ALA A 40 17.33 -14.64 -15.00
N MET A 41 16.60 -15.46 -15.75
CA MET A 41 16.59 -16.91 -15.54
C MET A 41 16.57 -17.65 -16.87
N ARG A 42 17.03 -18.90 -16.86
CA ARG A 42 16.89 -19.85 -17.97
C ARG A 42 16.08 -21.06 -17.56
N LEU A 43 15.15 -21.47 -18.43
CA LEU A 43 14.39 -22.72 -18.37
C LEU A 43 14.78 -23.59 -19.57
N GLY A 44 15.10 -24.87 -19.36
CA GLY A 44 15.55 -25.81 -20.41
C GLY A 44 17.01 -25.59 -20.86
N GLY A 45 17.33 -26.01 -22.09
CA GLY A 45 18.64 -25.70 -22.69
C GLY A 45 19.85 -26.49 -22.19
N LYS A 46 19.68 -27.74 -21.79
CA LYS A 46 20.74 -28.54 -21.14
C LYS A 46 21.19 -29.75 -21.96
N ASP A 47 20.24 -30.58 -22.37
CA ASP A 47 20.47 -31.86 -23.03
C ASP A 47 19.25 -32.22 -23.89
N HIS A 48 19.35 -33.32 -24.64
CA HIS A 48 18.32 -33.79 -25.56
C HIS A 48 17.14 -34.51 -24.89
N ASP A 49 17.09 -34.58 -23.56
CA ASP A 49 15.98 -35.24 -22.87
C ASP A 49 14.67 -34.48 -23.10
N THR A 50 13.54 -35.17 -23.08
CA THR A 50 12.24 -34.48 -23.03
C THR A 50 11.87 -34.23 -21.57
N VAL A 51 11.73 -32.97 -21.20
CA VAL A 51 11.35 -32.54 -19.84
C VAL A 51 10.09 -31.71 -19.92
N LYS A 52 9.17 -31.90 -18.99
CA LYS A 52 7.88 -31.21 -18.94
C LYS A 52 7.76 -30.43 -17.65
N GLY A 53 7.28 -29.19 -17.76
CA GLY A 53 7.06 -28.33 -16.60
C GLY A 53 8.36 -27.97 -15.91
N MET A 54 8.96 -26.87 -16.32
CA MET A 54 10.12 -26.28 -15.68
C MET A 54 9.72 -24.89 -15.20
N SER A 55 10.07 -24.52 -13.97
CA SER A 55 9.80 -23.16 -13.50
C SER A 55 10.91 -22.65 -12.61
N GLY A 56 11.01 -21.34 -12.52
CA GLY A 56 11.93 -20.64 -11.63
C GLY A 56 11.39 -19.26 -11.32
N GLY A 57 11.88 -18.66 -10.26
CA GLY A 57 11.37 -17.42 -9.71
C GLY A 57 12.44 -16.60 -9.00
N TRP A 58 12.18 -15.30 -8.88
CA TRP A 58 12.90 -14.35 -8.08
C TRP A 58 11.95 -13.84 -7.01
N THR A 59 12.28 -14.14 -5.76
CA THR A 59 11.43 -13.88 -4.60
C THR A 59 12.01 -12.74 -3.77
N LYS A 60 11.15 -11.81 -3.32
CA LYS A 60 11.53 -10.70 -2.44
C LYS A 60 10.42 -10.41 -1.44
N GLY A 61 10.80 -10.31 -0.17
CA GLY A 61 9.93 -9.81 0.90
C GLY A 61 9.79 -8.29 0.88
N PHE A 62 8.63 -7.79 1.26
CA PHE A 62 8.39 -6.38 1.57
C PHE A 62 7.48 -6.27 2.80
N GLU A 63 7.52 -5.10 3.43
CA GLU A 63 6.72 -4.83 4.63
C GLU A 63 5.86 -3.60 4.36
N LEU A 64 4.63 -3.64 4.84
CA LEU A 64 3.69 -2.52 4.81
C LEU A 64 3.42 -2.11 6.26
N ASP A 65 3.67 -0.85 6.61
CA ASP A 65 3.43 -0.34 7.96
C ASP A 65 1.92 -0.27 8.30
N GLU A 66 1.09 -0.19 7.26
CA GLU A 66 -0.37 -0.08 7.33
C GLU A 66 -1.01 -0.75 6.10
N ALA A 67 -2.32 -0.95 6.11
CA ALA A 67 -3.02 -1.52 4.95
C ALA A 67 -3.03 -0.53 3.76
N GLN A 68 -2.72 -1.02 2.57
CA GLN A 68 -2.59 -0.19 1.35
C GLN A 68 -3.22 -0.91 0.15
N THR A 69 -3.82 -0.17 -0.77
CA THR A 69 -3.98 -0.68 -2.14
C THR A 69 -2.60 -0.72 -2.80
N VAL A 70 -2.29 -1.79 -3.51
CA VAL A 70 -0.95 -2.01 -4.05
C VAL A 70 -1.02 -2.29 -5.54
N THR A 71 -0.33 -1.48 -6.32
CA THR A 71 -0.05 -1.74 -7.74
C THR A 71 1.40 -2.20 -7.88
N PHE A 72 1.59 -3.22 -8.70
CA PHE A 72 2.91 -3.76 -9.03
C PHE A 72 3.17 -3.63 -10.52
N SER A 73 4.35 -3.14 -10.89
CA SER A 73 4.73 -2.99 -12.30
C SER A 73 6.16 -3.45 -12.55
N PHE A 74 6.41 -4.00 -13.72
CA PHE A 74 7.73 -4.44 -14.16
C PHE A 74 7.82 -4.44 -15.68
N ARG A 75 9.03 -4.38 -16.22
CA ARG A 75 9.31 -4.72 -17.61
C ARG A 75 9.78 -6.15 -17.73
N VAL A 76 9.35 -6.84 -18.77
CA VAL A 76 9.71 -8.23 -19.03
C VAL A 76 10.00 -8.47 -20.51
N ARG A 77 10.94 -9.36 -20.80
CA ARG A 77 11.09 -9.95 -22.13
C ARG A 77 11.32 -11.45 -22.01
N ILE A 78 10.82 -12.19 -22.98
CA ILE A 78 11.06 -13.62 -23.16
C ILE A 78 11.93 -13.79 -24.40
N GLU A 79 12.99 -14.57 -24.30
CA GLU A 79 13.79 -15.05 -25.43
C GLU A 79 13.74 -16.58 -25.43
N GLN A 80 13.34 -17.15 -26.56
CA GLN A 80 13.19 -18.59 -26.72
C GLN A 80 14.18 -19.08 -27.78
N GLY A 81 14.94 -20.10 -27.39
CA GLY A 81 15.87 -20.81 -28.26
C GLY A 81 15.15 -21.58 -29.37
N GLU A 82 15.94 -22.23 -30.22
CA GLU A 82 15.44 -23.03 -31.32
C GLU A 82 14.70 -24.29 -30.82
N ASP A 83 14.01 -24.99 -31.73
CA ASP A 83 13.41 -26.30 -31.47
C ASP A 83 12.25 -26.39 -30.46
N TYR A 84 11.62 -25.28 -30.08
CA TYR A 84 10.33 -25.37 -29.38
C TYR A 84 9.22 -25.85 -30.32
N GLY A 85 8.57 -26.96 -29.98
CA GLY A 85 7.40 -27.43 -30.68
C GLY A 85 6.27 -26.39 -30.67
N ARG A 86 5.41 -26.37 -31.70
CA ARG A 86 4.34 -25.35 -31.83
C ARG A 86 3.33 -25.30 -30.68
N LYS A 87 3.25 -26.38 -29.88
CA LYS A 87 2.37 -26.49 -28.70
C LYS A 87 3.11 -26.23 -27.38
N ASP A 88 4.42 -26.10 -27.47
CA ASP A 88 5.27 -25.79 -26.34
C ASP A 88 5.26 -24.28 -26.13
N TYR A 89 5.34 -23.83 -24.89
CA TYR A 89 5.29 -22.43 -24.52
C TYR A 89 6.07 -22.16 -23.25
N ALA A 90 6.54 -20.93 -23.14
CA ALA A 90 6.96 -20.36 -21.89
C ALA A 90 6.08 -19.15 -21.55
N ASP A 91 5.76 -18.99 -20.26
CA ASP A 91 4.98 -17.87 -19.78
C ASP A 91 5.57 -17.22 -18.53
N VAL A 92 5.28 -15.93 -18.36
CA VAL A 92 5.67 -15.11 -17.22
C VAL A 92 4.59 -15.21 -16.16
N ARG A 93 4.98 -15.47 -14.91
CA ARG A 93 4.08 -15.69 -13.79
C ARG A 93 4.50 -14.86 -12.58
N MET A 94 3.53 -14.64 -11.71
CA MET A 94 3.74 -13.98 -10.43
C MET A 94 2.95 -14.67 -9.33
N ALA A 95 3.52 -14.68 -8.13
CA ALA A 95 2.82 -15.08 -6.92
C ALA A 95 2.97 -14.00 -5.84
N LEU A 96 1.92 -13.83 -5.05
CA LEU A 96 1.90 -12.99 -3.85
C LEU A 96 1.63 -13.90 -2.66
N ASN A 97 2.54 -13.93 -1.69
CA ASN A 97 2.47 -14.81 -0.53
C ASN A 97 2.24 -16.29 -0.92
N GLY A 98 2.87 -16.72 -2.02
CA GLY A 98 2.71 -18.07 -2.59
C GLY A 98 1.43 -18.30 -3.41
N ALA A 99 0.45 -17.39 -3.38
CA ALA A 99 -0.76 -17.48 -4.19
C ALA A 99 -0.53 -16.93 -5.61
N THR A 100 -0.99 -17.64 -6.64
CA THR A 100 -0.87 -17.19 -8.04
C THR A 100 -1.64 -15.89 -8.26
N VAL A 101 -0.96 -14.88 -8.81
CA VAL A 101 -1.58 -13.63 -9.25
C VAL A 101 -2.13 -13.78 -10.65
N LYS A 102 -3.31 -13.20 -10.90
CA LYS A 102 -3.95 -13.18 -12.21
C LYS A 102 -3.70 -11.85 -12.92
N PHE A 103 -3.62 -11.90 -14.24
CA PHE A 103 -3.45 -10.76 -15.14
C PHE A 103 -4.66 -10.78 -16.09
N ASP A 104 -5.60 -9.86 -15.93
CA ASP A 104 -6.86 -9.82 -16.70
C ASP A 104 -7.61 -11.16 -16.77
N GLY A 105 -7.58 -11.92 -15.67
CA GLY A 105 -8.20 -13.24 -15.53
C GLY A 105 -7.28 -14.42 -15.89
N ASP A 106 -6.19 -14.18 -16.62
CA ASP A 106 -5.19 -15.18 -16.96
C ASP A 106 -4.19 -15.43 -15.83
N ARG A 107 -3.57 -16.61 -15.83
CA ARG A 107 -2.55 -17.01 -14.83
C ARG A 107 -1.12 -16.68 -15.25
N PHE A 108 -0.96 -15.85 -16.29
CA PHE A 108 0.31 -15.43 -16.83
C PHE A 108 0.22 -13.99 -17.35
N ALA A 109 1.31 -13.26 -17.30
CA ALA A 109 1.39 -11.88 -17.78
C ALA A 109 1.75 -11.79 -19.27
N GLU A 110 2.61 -12.70 -19.74
CA GLU A 110 3.10 -12.77 -21.11
C GLU A 110 3.37 -14.23 -21.46
N ARG A 111 3.12 -14.64 -22.72
CA ARG A 111 3.38 -16.02 -23.18
C ARG A 111 3.95 -16.06 -24.58
N LEU A 112 4.97 -16.89 -24.75
CA LEU A 112 5.59 -17.18 -26.04
C LEU A 112 5.49 -18.68 -26.37
N TYR A 113 4.75 -19.01 -27.43
CA TYR A 113 4.65 -20.38 -27.97
C TYR A 113 5.87 -20.74 -28.82
N GLY A 114 6.15 -22.02 -29.09
CA GLY A 114 7.15 -22.43 -30.08
C GLY A 114 6.76 -22.09 -31.51
N ASN A 115 7.74 -22.02 -32.40
CA ASN A 115 7.52 -21.89 -33.86
C ASN A 115 7.60 -23.23 -34.62
N GLY A 116 7.93 -24.33 -33.92
CA GLY A 116 8.12 -25.67 -34.47
C GLY A 116 9.58 -26.10 -34.43
N GLU A 117 9.82 -27.41 -34.38
CA GLU A 117 11.18 -27.97 -34.38
C GLU A 117 11.94 -27.53 -35.66
N GLY A 118 13.14 -26.96 -35.50
CA GLY A 118 13.93 -26.33 -36.57
C GLY A 118 13.64 -24.84 -36.84
N GLY A 119 12.80 -24.18 -36.04
CA GLY A 119 12.57 -22.74 -36.12
C GLY A 119 13.70 -21.91 -35.46
N ARG A 120 13.90 -20.67 -35.95
CA ARG A 120 14.89 -19.72 -35.40
C ARG A 120 14.50 -19.21 -34.01
N GLU A 121 15.49 -18.73 -33.27
CA GLU A 121 15.30 -17.99 -32.02
C GLU A 121 14.32 -16.82 -32.19
N ARG A 122 13.58 -16.53 -31.12
CA ARG A 122 12.52 -15.52 -31.11
C ARG A 122 12.42 -14.87 -29.74
N GLY A 123 11.96 -13.62 -29.72
CA GLY A 123 11.66 -12.94 -28.46
C GLY A 123 10.46 -12.03 -28.57
N THR A 124 9.95 -11.63 -27.41
CA THR A 124 8.80 -10.72 -27.28
C THR A 124 9.19 -9.25 -27.41
N GLY A 125 10.49 -8.95 -27.34
CA GLY A 125 10.96 -7.62 -26.95
C GLY A 125 10.55 -7.27 -25.52
N TRP A 126 10.94 -6.08 -25.04
CA TRP A 126 10.52 -5.60 -23.73
C TRP A 126 9.06 -5.17 -23.74
N GLN A 127 8.28 -5.78 -22.86
CA GLN A 127 6.89 -5.44 -22.55
C GLN A 127 6.83 -4.82 -21.15
N THR A 128 5.90 -3.90 -20.93
CA THR A 128 5.62 -3.33 -19.60
C THR A 128 4.34 -3.96 -19.07
N ILE A 129 4.42 -4.56 -17.89
CA ILE A 129 3.28 -5.16 -17.19
C ILE A 129 2.97 -4.32 -15.96
N GLU A 130 1.70 -4.03 -15.75
CA GLU A 130 1.17 -3.44 -14.52
C GLU A 130 0.00 -4.30 -14.04
N VAL A 131 -0.07 -4.55 -12.74
CA VAL A 131 -1.10 -5.39 -12.12
C VAL A 131 -1.51 -4.82 -10.77
N ASP A 132 -2.81 -4.73 -10.57
CA ASP A 132 -3.40 -4.39 -9.29
C ASP A 132 -3.42 -5.62 -8.37
N LEU A 133 -2.76 -5.51 -7.23
CA LEU A 133 -2.74 -6.55 -6.19
C LEU A 133 -3.90 -6.38 -5.19
N GLY A 134 -4.72 -5.34 -5.36
CA GLY A 134 -5.80 -4.98 -4.46
C GLY A 134 -5.28 -4.45 -3.13
N THR A 135 -6.09 -4.60 -2.09
CA THR A 135 -5.75 -4.19 -0.73
C THR A 135 -4.92 -5.25 -0.04
N LEU A 136 -3.72 -4.88 0.41
CA LEU A 136 -2.87 -5.69 1.27
C LEU A 136 -2.89 -5.14 2.69
N ALA A 137 -2.93 -6.03 3.68
CA ALA A 137 -2.90 -5.65 5.09
C ALA A 137 -1.53 -5.10 5.51
N ALA A 138 -1.46 -4.50 6.69
CA ALA A 138 -0.18 -4.21 7.33
C ALA A 138 0.58 -5.51 7.61
N GLY A 139 1.91 -5.44 7.57
CA GLY A 139 2.82 -6.54 7.88
C GLY A 139 3.64 -7.02 6.69
N ARG A 140 4.22 -8.21 6.86
CA ARG A 140 5.16 -8.80 5.91
C ARG A 140 4.43 -9.51 4.76
N HIS A 141 4.83 -9.19 3.54
CA HIS A 141 4.42 -9.84 2.31
C HIS A 141 5.65 -10.32 1.53
N GLU A 142 5.42 -11.21 0.56
CA GLU A 142 6.44 -11.73 -0.33
C GLU A 142 5.90 -11.80 -1.75
N ILE A 143 6.69 -11.32 -2.70
CA ILE A 143 6.38 -11.40 -4.13
C ILE A 143 7.38 -12.31 -4.82
N THR A 144 6.91 -13.19 -5.71
CA THR A 144 7.73 -14.04 -6.57
C THR A 144 7.42 -13.71 -8.02
N LEU A 145 8.43 -13.26 -8.78
CA LEU A 145 8.37 -13.06 -10.23
C LEU A 145 9.14 -14.16 -10.94
N GLY A 146 8.55 -14.78 -11.94
CA GLY A 146 9.32 -15.73 -12.74
C GLY A 146 8.57 -16.28 -13.92
N GLY A 147 8.88 -17.51 -14.27
CA GLY A 147 8.26 -18.11 -15.44
C GLY A 147 8.19 -19.61 -15.39
N TYR A 148 7.42 -20.13 -16.33
CA TYR A 148 7.18 -21.55 -16.49
C TYR A 148 7.27 -21.91 -17.97
N SER A 149 8.01 -22.96 -18.29
CA SER A 149 8.02 -23.60 -19.61
C SER A 149 7.33 -24.95 -19.52
N ASN A 150 6.39 -25.20 -20.44
CA ASN A 150 5.60 -26.44 -20.37
C ASN A 150 6.37 -27.67 -20.81
N ARG A 151 7.38 -27.52 -21.68
CA ARG A 151 8.16 -28.62 -22.24
C ARG A 151 9.41 -28.13 -22.95
N LYS A 152 10.48 -28.93 -22.87
CA LYS A 152 11.61 -28.92 -23.82
C LYS A 152 11.85 -30.33 -24.36
N SER A 153 12.36 -30.44 -25.60
CA SER A 153 12.67 -31.72 -26.27
C SER A 153 14.08 -31.78 -26.85
N SER A 154 14.86 -30.70 -26.77
CA SER A 154 16.24 -30.65 -27.24
C SER A 154 17.11 -29.81 -26.31
N LYS A 155 18.43 -29.86 -26.52
CA LYS A 155 19.40 -29.00 -25.82
C LYS A 155 19.29 -27.52 -26.24
N ASP A 156 18.70 -27.25 -27.40
CA ASP A 156 18.56 -25.92 -27.99
C ASP A 156 17.19 -25.29 -27.64
N ALA A 157 16.23 -26.12 -27.18
CA ALA A 157 14.98 -25.70 -26.59
C ALA A 157 15.18 -25.13 -25.17
N PHE A 158 15.53 -23.84 -25.10
CA PHE A 158 15.58 -23.05 -23.86
C PHE A 158 14.66 -21.82 -23.90
N THR A 159 14.40 -21.26 -22.73
CA THR A 159 13.77 -19.95 -22.59
C THR A 159 14.54 -19.15 -21.57
N ASP A 160 15.00 -17.97 -21.96
CA ASP A 160 15.46 -16.94 -21.05
C ASP A 160 14.34 -15.94 -20.77
N ILE A 161 14.20 -15.55 -19.50
CA ILE A 161 13.23 -14.54 -19.08
C ILE A 161 13.97 -13.49 -18.26
N PHE A 162 13.75 -12.23 -18.62
CA PHE A 162 14.43 -11.08 -18.05
C PHE A 162 13.40 -10.12 -17.47
N PHE A 163 13.64 -9.63 -16.25
CA PHE A 163 12.83 -8.64 -15.58
C PHE A 163 13.65 -7.40 -15.26
N ASP A 164 13.08 -6.24 -15.51
CA ASP A 164 13.67 -4.93 -15.25
C ASP A 164 12.60 -3.96 -14.72
N ASP A 165 12.99 -2.78 -14.25
CA ASP A 165 12.09 -1.71 -13.82
C ASP A 165 11.03 -2.16 -12.81
N VAL A 166 11.39 -3.09 -11.91
CA VAL A 166 10.47 -3.66 -10.92
C VAL A 166 10.12 -2.62 -9.85
N LEU A 167 8.84 -2.30 -9.76
CA LEU A 167 8.31 -1.22 -8.96
C LEU A 167 7.05 -1.66 -8.23
N LEU A 168 7.04 -1.42 -6.91
CA LEU A 168 5.86 -1.54 -6.07
C LEU A 168 5.39 -0.14 -5.66
N LYS A 169 4.12 0.17 -5.95
CA LYS A 169 3.43 1.37 -5.52
C LYS A 169 2.32 0.95 -4.55
N GLY A 170 2.41 1.39 -3.31
CA GLY A 170 1.31 1.33 -2.36
C GLY A 170 0.66 2.70 -2.25
N GLN A 171 -0.65 2.76 -2.27
CA GLN A 171 -1.42 3.89 -1.78
C GLN A 171 -2.08 3.43 -0.49
N ALA A 172 -1.75 4.08 0.64
CA ALA A 172 -2.45 3.79 1.87
C ALA A 172 -3.95 3.90 1.60
N LEU A 173 -4.73 2.94 2.12
CA LEU A 173 -6.16 3.21 2.27
C LEU A 173 -6.23 4.51 3.08
N ASP A 174 -7.08 5.47 2.69
CA ASP A 174 -7.12 6.81 3.28
C ASP A 174 -7.49 6.76 4.77
N ALA A 175 -6.56 6.31 5.61
CA ALA A 175 -6.47 6.62 7.01
C ALA A 175 -5.73 7.96 7.07
N PRO A 176 -6.34 9.01 7.59
CA PRO A 176 -5.73 10.32 7.56
C PRO A 176 -4.50 10.35 8.47
N LYS A 177 -3.46 11.07 8.06
CA LYS A 177 -2.26 11.23 8.88
C LYS A 177 -2.47 12.32 9.93
N LEU A 178 -2.73 11.91 11.16
CA LEU A 178 -2.43 12.71 12.33
C LEU A 178 -0.93 12.62 12.62
N GLY A 179 -0.25 13.76 12.74
CA GLY A 179 1.13 13.85 13.23
C GLY A 179 1.18 14.26 14.71
N GLY A 180 2.36 14.16 15.32
CA GLY A 180 2.69 14.86 16.57
C GLY A 180 1.63 14.83 17.68
N TYR A 181 1.12 16.02 18.01
CA TYR A 181 0.22 16.25 19.13
C TYR A 181 -1.20 15.75 18.85
N GLU A 182 -1.66 15.87 17.62
CA GLU A 182 -2.99 15.50 17.18
C GLU A 182 -3.18 13.97 17.23
N ALA A 183 -2.14 13.20 16.88
CA ALA A 183 -2.13 11.74 17.03
C ALA A 183 -2.21 11.30 18.51
N GLU A 184 -1.54 12.03 19.41
CA GLU A 184 -1.61 11.76 20.85
C GLU A 184 -2.99 12.13 21.42
N VAL A 185 -3.62 13.21 20.95
CA VAL A 185 -5.00 13.57 21.31
C VAL A 185 -5.98 12.46 20.91
N LEU A 186 -5.87 11.90 19.70
CA LEU A 186 -6.73 10.78 19.27
C LEU A 186 -6.56 9.58 20.19
N LYS A 187 -5.31 9.20 20.47
CA LYS A 187 -4.98 8.08 21.35
C LYS A 187 -5.58 8.26 22.74
N LEU A 188 -5.44 9.44 23.33
CA LEU A 188 -5.97 9.75 24.66
C LEU A 188 -7.51 9.80 24.68
N THR A 189 -8.12 10.35 23.63
CA THR A 189 -9.57 10.37 23.43
C THR A 189 -10.14 8.96 23.36
N ASN A 190 -9.57 8.10 22.51
CA ASN A 190 -10.00 6.71 22.38
C ASN A 190 -9.69 5.88 23.65
N ALA A 191 -8.62 6.19 24.38
CA ALA A 191 -8.37 5.58 25.69
C ALA A 191 -9.42 5.98 26.75
N PHE A 192 -9.93 7.22 26.70
CA PHE A 192 -11.03 7.65 27.54
C PHE A 192 -12.35 6.96 27.15
N ARG A 193 -12.66 6.87 25.86
CA ARG A 193 -13.83 6.14 25.33
C ARG A 193 -13.83 4.68 25.74
N ALA A 194 -12.71 3.99 25.56
CA ALA A 194 -12.55 2.59 25.95
C ALA A 194 -12.77 2.36 27.47
N ARG A 195 -12.41 3.31 28.33
CA ARG A 195 -12.69 3.23 29.78
C ARG A 195 -14.17 3.41 30.14
N ASN A 196 -14.98 3.85 29.20
CA ASN A 196 -16.42 4.01 29.34
C ASN A 196 -17.17 3.04 28.40
N ASP A 197 -16.51 1.95 27.96
CA ASP A 197 -17.10 0.89 27.15
C ASP A 197 -17.65 1.36 25.78
N LEU A 198 -17.04 2.39 25.20
CA LEU A 198 -17.39 2.93 23.89
C LEU A 198 -16.39 2.54 22.80
N ASP A 199 -16.90 2.36 21.58
CA ASP A 199 -16.09 2.10 20.40
C ASP A 199 -15.12 3.26 20.11
N PRO A 200 -13.90 2.97 19.62
CA PRO A 200 -12.95 4.00 19.26
C PRO A 200 -13.43 4.79 18.04
N LEU A 201 -13.23 6.10 18.08
CA LEU A 201 -13.45 6.97 16.93
C LEU A 201 -12.38 6.70 15.87
N LYS A 202 -12.81 6.61 14.61
CA LYS A 202 -11.94 6.53 13.44
C LYS A 202 -11.54 7.93 13.04
N ASN A 203 -10.27 8.10 12.70
CA ASN A 203 -9.78 9.37 12.20
C ASN A 203 -10.34 9.65 10.79
N ASP A 204 -10.79 10.88 10.51
CA ASP A 204 -11.24 11.32 9.19
C ASP A 204 -10.46 12.55 8.68
N ALA A 205 -10.05 12.53 7.40
CA ALA A 205 -9.09 13.49 6.84
C ALA A 205 -9.73 14.85 6.63
N LYS A 206 -10.96 14.84 6.16
CA LYS A 206 -11.74 16.04 5.89
C LYS A 206 -12.10 16.73 7.19
N LEU A 207 -12.39 15.94 8.24
CA LEU A 207 -12.55 16.48 9.59
C LEU A 207 -11.25 17.03 10.18
N ASN A 208 -10.08 16.44 9.87
CA ASN A 208 -8.79 16.99 10.30
C ASN A 208 -8.52 18.35 9.66
N ASP A 209 -8.70 18.46 8.34
CA ASP A 209 -8.51 19.71 7.61
C ASP A 209 -9.43 20.80 8.19
N ALA A 210 -10.71 20.47 8.41
CA ALA A 210 -11.67 21.39 9.04
C ALA A 210 -11.24 21.83 10.46
N ALA A 211 -10.77 20.89 11.28
CA ALA A 211 -10.35 21.19 12.65
C ALA A 211 -9.06 22.02 12.71
N GLU A 212 -8.12 21.76 11.79
CA GLU A 212 -6.87 22.51 11.68
C GLU A 212 -7.12 23.94 11.21
N ASP A 213 -7.94 24.10 10.16
CA ASP A 213 -8.30 25.42 9.63
C ASP A 213 -9.02 26.26 10.70
N TRP A 214 -9.91 25.65 11.49
CA TRP A 214 -10.56 26.38 12.58
C TRP A 214 -9.59 26.78 13.70
N SER A 215 -8.63 25.91 14.04
CA SER A 215 -7.58 26.23 15.00
C SER A 215 -6.70 27.40 14.53
N ARG A 216 -6.37 27.42 13.23
CA ARG A 216 -5.64 28.52 12.57
C ARG A 216 -6.45 29.81 12.55
N GLU A 217 -7.75 29.73 12.25
CA GLU A 217 -8.64 30.90 12.19
C GLU A 217 -8.78 31.56 13.56
N MET A 218 -9.02 30.78 14.63
CA MET A 218 -9.07 31.30 16.00
C MET A 218 -7.76 32.02 16.38
N ALA A 219 -6.61 31.42 16.05
CA ALA A 219 -5.31 31.99 16.35
C ALA A 219 -4.99 33.26 15.55
N ALA A 220 -5.28 33.26 14.24
CA ALA A 220 -5.03 34.39 13.36
C ALA A 220 -6.00 35.55 13.62
N GLY A 221 -7.27 35.23 13.92
CA GLY A 221 -8.35 36.18 14.13
C GLY A 221 -8.45 36.74 15.55
N ASP A 222 -7.63 36.25 16.50
CA ASP A 222 -7.62 36.70 17.91
C ASP A 222 -9.00 36.56 18.58
N PHE A 223 -9.64 35.40 18.37
CA PHE A 223 -10.94 35.07 18.94
C PHE A 223 -10.99 33.61 19.44
N PHE A 224 -11.98 33.31 20.28
CA PHE A 224 -12.24 31.95 20.76
C PHE A 224 -13.74 31.68 20.82
N ARG A 225 -14.25 30.88 19.88
CA ARG A 225 -15.66 30.48 19.78
C ARG A 225 -15.78 29.20 18.98
N HIS A 226 -16.90 28.50 19.17
CA HIS A 226 -17.25 27.35 18.36
C HIS A 226 -17.47 27.72 16.89
N SER A 227 -17.24 26.77 15.97
CA SER A 227 -17.63 26.96 14.58
C SER A 227 -19.14 27.13 14.48
N ASP A 228 -19.59 28.21 13.84
CA ASP A 228 -21.00 28.61 13.90
C ASP A 228 -21.90 27.71 13.02
N LYS A 229 -21.36 26.76 12.21
CA LYS A 229 -22.12 25.90 11.26
C LYS A 229 -21.39 24.60 10.86
N PRO A 230 -22.14 23.58 10.37
CA PRO A 230 -21.57 22.46 9.60
C PRO A 230 -20.86 22.88 8.31
N GLY A 231 -21.05 24.12 7.86
CA GLY A 231 -20.52 24.67 6.61
C GLY A 231 -19.03 24.41 6.42
N GLN A 232 -18.23 24.61 7.47
CA GLN A 232 -16.80 24.34 7.44
C GLN A 232 -16.52 22.85 7.19
N ILE A 233 -17.20 21.95 7.90
CA ILE A 233 -17.07 20.50 7.70
C ILE A 233 -17.45 20.10 6.26
N THR A 234 -18.57 20.64 5.75
CA THR A 234 -19.05 20.35 4.39
C THR A 234 -18.19 20.95 3.29
N GLU A 235 -17.54 22.09 3.53
CA GLU A 235 -16.59 22.72 2.60
C GLU A 235 -15.34 21.85 2.39
N HIS A 236 -14.93 21.10 3.42
CA HIS A 236 -13.87 20.08 3.32
C HIS A 236 -14.37 18.75 2.72
N GLY A 237 -15.65 18.65 2.33
CA GLY A 237 -16.22 17.50 1.63
C GLY A 237 -16.67 16.35 2.53
N TYR A 238 -16.86 16.61 3.83
CA TYR A 238 -17.47 15.68 4.78
C TYR A 238 -18.95 16.03 4.96
N ASP A 239 -19.84 15.05 4.77
CA ASP A 239 -21.30 15.26 4.90
C ASP A 239 -21.85 14.49 6.11
N PRO A 240 -21.92 15.13 7.31
CA PRO A 240 -22.35 14.47 8.53
C PRO A 240 -23.87 14.36 8.62
N THR A 241 -24.39 13.21 9.03
CA THR A 241 -25.78 13.10 9.53
C THR A 241 -25.92 13.59 10.97
N GLY A 242 -24.80 13.71 11.69
CA GLY A 242 -24.66 14.31 13.01
C GLY A 242 -23.23 14.76 13.27
N TRP A 243 -23.03 15.80 14.07
CA TRP A 243 -21.70 16.34 14.36
C TRP A 243 -21.60 16.96 15.77
N GLY A 244 -20.37 17.19 16.23
CA GLY A 244 -20.08 17.92 17.45
C GLY A 244 -18.68 18.53 17.42
N GLU A 245 -18.41 19.48 18.32
CA GLU A 245 -17.12 20.15 18.38
C GLU A 245 -16.65 20.35 19.83
N ASN A 246 -15.36 20.09 20.06
CA ASN A 246 -14.65 20.54 21.25
C ASN A 246 -13.54 21.49 20.83
N ILE A 247 -13.49 22.69 21.42
CA ILE A 247 -12.37 23.62 21.25
C ILE A 247 -11.67 23.86 22.58
N ALA A 248 -10.39 24.20 22.53
CA ALA A 248 -9.61 24.61 23.70
C ALA A 248 -8.47 25.53 23.29
N ALA A 249 -8.09 26.43 24.19
CA ALA A 249 -6.94 27.30 23.99
C ALA A 249 -6.11 27.41 25.29
N GLY A 250 -4.79 27.59 25.14
CA GLY A 250 -3.85 27.77 26.27
C GLY A 250 -3.35 26.47 26.90
N TYR A 251 -3.73 25.31 26.38
CA TYR A 251 -3.24 24.02 26.84
C TYR A 251 -1.96 23.64 26.08
N PRO A 252 -0.81 23.43 26.73
CA PRO A 252 0.46 23.27 26.03
C PRO A 252 0.75 21.83 25.58
N SER A 253 -0.14 20.87 25.85
CA SER A 253 0.09 19.45 25.51
C SER A 253 -1.21 18.68 25.27
N PRO A 254 -1.15 17.57 24.49
CA PRO A 254 -2.27 16.65 24.27
C PRO A 254 -2.94 16.16 25.55
N LYS A 255 -2.14 15.76 26.55
CA LYS A 255 -2.65 15.28 27.83
C LYS A 255 -3.39 16.37 28.60
N ALA A 256 -2.88 17.61 28.58
CA ALA A 256 -3.52 18.72 29.27
C ALA A 256 -4.87 19.06 28.63
N VAL A 257 -4.94 19.14 27.30
CA VAL A 257 -6.17 19.50 26.59
C VAL A 257 -7.25 18.41 26.70
N VAL A 258 -6.89 17.13 26.56
CA VAL A 258 -7.86 16.03 26.70
C VAL A 258 -8.43 15.96 28.12
N ASN A 259 -7.60 16.15 29.14
CA ASN A 259 -8.11 16.26 30.52
C ASN A 259 -9.01 17.49 30.71
N GLY A 260 -8.71 18.61 30.05
CA GLY A 260 -9.58 19.79 30.04
C GLY A 260 -10.97 19.48 29.47
N TRP A 261 -11.03 18.78 28.34
CA TRP A 261 -12.31 18.34 27.76
C TRP A 261 -13.03 17.31 28.64
N ILE A 262 -12.34 16.34 29.22
CA ILE A 262 -12.93 15.35 30.14
C ILE A 262 -13.57 16.02 31.36
N ASN A 263 -12.96 17.06 31.90
CA ASN A 263 -13.45 17.73 33.12
C ASN A 263 -14.52 18.79 32.84
N SER A 264 -14.83 19.10 31.57
CA SER A 264 -15.89 20.02 31.17
C SER A 264 -17.16 19.24 30.81
N PRO A 265 -18.29 19.42 31.50
CA PRO A 265 -19.51 18.64 31.22
C PRO A 265 -19.96 18.69 29.75
N GLY A 266 -19.89 19.85 29.11
CA GLY A 266 -20.25 20.01 27.69
C GLY A 266 -19.33 19.25 26.75
N HIS A 267 -18.01 19.40 26.92
CA HIS A 267 -17.03 18.72 26.07
C HIS A 267 -17.00 17.21 26.32
N ARG A 268 -17.15 16.80 27.59
CA ARG A 268 -17.25 15.40 27.99
C ARG A 268 -18.46 14.70 27.36
N ALA A 269 -19.58 15.41 27.17
CA ALA A 269 -20.74 14.85 26.49
C ALA A 269 -20.42 14.44 25.05
N ASN A 270 -19.64 15.24 24.31
CA ASN A 270 -19.17 14.86 22.96
C ASN A 270 -18.26 13.63 23.00
N LEU A 271 -17.32 13.57 23.94
CA LEU A 271 -16.39 12.43 24.08
C LEU A 271 -17.13 11.10 24.37
N LEU A 272 -18.27 11.16 25.04
CA LEU A 272 -19.08 9.99 25.45
C LEU A 272 -20.27 9.71 24.53
N ARG A 273 -20.41 10.44 23.43
CA ARG A 273 -21.52 10.21 22.50
C ARG A 273 -21.26 8.92 21.71
N GLU A 274 -22.24 8.02 21.71
CA GLU A 274 -22.10 6.67 21.14
C GLU A 274 -22.24 6.65 19.62
N ASP A 275 -23.03 7.56 19.04
CA ASP A 275 -23.31 7.66 17.61
C ASP A 275 -22.15 8.25 16.80
N PHE A 276 -21.20 8.94 17.44
CA PHE A 276 -20.01 9.42 16.75
C PHE A 276 -19.10 8.25 16.37
N GLU A 277 -18.78 8.18 15.08
CA GLU A 277 -17.87 7.19 14.50
C GLU A 277 -16.56 7.81 14.04
N HIS A 278 -16.61 9.04 13.54
CA HIS A 278 -15.47 9.75 12.97
C HIS A 278 -15.03 10.91 13.86
N ILE A 279 -13.72 11.21 13.82
CA ILE A 279 -13.14 12.36 14.48
C ILE A 279 -12.07 13.00 13.60
N GLY A 280 -12.03 14.33 13.59
CA GLY A 280 -10.91 15.14 13.12
C GLY A 280 -10.32 15.94 14.27
N ILE A 281 -9.01 16.16 14.24
CA ILE A 281 -8.26 16.87 15.27
C ILE A 281 -7.34 17.88 14.61
N GLY A 282 -7.43 19.13 15.05
CA GLY A 282 -6.56 20.21 14.64
C GLY A 282 -5.81 20.80 15.83
N TYR A 283 -4.55 21.15 15.60
CA TYR A 283 -3.72 21.90 16.53
C TYR A 283 -2.99 23.02 15.79
N PHE A 284 -2.97 24.20 16.40
CA PHE A 284 -2.16 25.30 15.90
C PHE A 284 -1.46 26.04 17.03
N GLN A 285 -0.15 26.23 16.88
CA GLN A 285 0.67 27.01 17.78
C GLN A 285 0.99 28.36 17.16
N LYS A 286 0.71 29.44 17.91
CA LYS A 286 1.05 30.81 17.53
C LYS A 286 2.13 31.34 18.48
N ASP A 287 3.38 31.26 18.04
CA ASP A 287 4.50 31.81 18.80
C ASP A 287 4.47 33.34 18.82
N GLY A 288 4.78 33.93 19.97
CA GLY A 288 4.80 35.40 20.13
C GLY A 288 3.42 36.04 20.03
N ASP A 289 2.39 35.34 20.49
CA ASP A 289 1.01 35.81 20.44
C ASP A 289 0.84 37.12 21.24
N GLY A 290 0.75 38.25 20.53
CA GLY A 290 0.59 39.59 21.09
C GLY A 290 -0.83 40.14 20.97
N GLY A 291 -1.81 39.28 20.65
CA GLY A 291 -3.21 39.63 20.54
C GLY A 291 -3.87 39.95 21.89
N LYS A 292 -5.16 40.30 21.86
CA LYS A 292 -5.98 40.51 23.06
C LYS A 292 -6.26 39.20 23.79
N ALA A 293 -6.18 38.06 23.11
CA ALA A 293 -6.38 36.73 23.65
C ALA A 293 -5.17 35.82 23.33
N PRO A 294 -4.01 36.05 23.98
CA PRO A 294 -2.75 35.42 23.61
C PRO A 294 -2.62 34.00 24.19
N PHE A 295 -3.41 33.06 23.68
CA PHE A 295 -3.44 31.71 24.22
C PHE A 295 -2.27 30.85 23.75
N GLY A 296 -1.63 31.20 22.63
CA GLY A 296 -0.45 30.52 22.08
C GLY A 296 -0.67 29.10 21.52
N HIS A 297 -1.62 28.34 22.08
CA HIS A 297 -2.00 27.00 21.65
C HIS A 297 -3.50 26.93 21.43
N TYR A 298 -3.92 26.45 20.26
CA TYR A 298 -5.32 26.32 19.86
C TYR A 298 -5.59 24.89 19.40
N TRP A 299 -6.70 24.34 19.86
CA TRP A 299 -7.06 22.93 19.66
C TRP A 299 -8.52 22.82 19.26
N THR A 300 -8.81 21.94 18.31
CA THR A 300 -10.16 21.61 17.88
C THR A 300 -10.30 20.10 17.71
N GLN A 301 -11.38 19.51 18.24
CA GLN A 301 -11.89 18.20 17.83
C GLN A 301 -13.22 18.41 17.12
N ILE A 302 -13.39 17.79 15.96
CA ILE A 302 -14.66 17.70 15.26
C ILE A 302 -15.08 16.23 15.24
N PHE A 303 -16.31 15.94 15.65
CA PHE A 303 -16.88 14.60 15.66
C PHE A 303 -17.93 14.49 14.56
N GLY A 304 -18.03 13.32 13.92
CA GLY A 304 -18.95 13.07 12.83
C GLY A 304 -19.64 11.72 12.91
N VAL A 305 -20.91 11.71 12.51
CA VAL A 305 -21.65 10.52 12.10
C VAL A 305 -21.63 10.52 10.56
N PRO A 306 -20.97 9.57 9.89
CA PRO A 306 -20.94 9.53 8.43
C PRO A 306 -22.35 9.31 7.86
N SER A 307 -22.60 9.78 6.64
CA SER A 307 -23.79 9.37 5.88
C SER A 307 -23.60 7.97 5.29
N ASP A 308 -24.69 7.28 4.96
CA ASP A 308 -24.64 5.92 4.38
C ASP A 308 -23.84 5.87 3.06
N ASP A 309 -23.73 7.00 2.34
CA ASP A 309 -23.01 7.15 1.09
C ASP A 309 -21.52 7.54 1.28
N TYR A 310 -21.07 7.69 2.53
CA TYR A 310 -19.71 8.13 2.87
C TYR A 310 -18.77 6.94 3.12
N LEU A 311 -18.24 6.35 2.05
CA LEU A 311 -17.17 5.33 2.07
C LEU A 311 -16.20 5.49 0.88
#